data_AF-A0A2I4AS67-F1
#
_entry.id   AF-A0A2I4AS67-F1
#
_cell.length_a   1.000
_cell.length_b   1.000
_cell.length_c   1.000
_cell.angle_alpha   90.00
_cell.angle_beta   90.00
_cell.angle_gamma   90.00
#
_symmetry.space_group_name_H-M   'P 1'
#
loop_
_entity.id
_entity.type
_entity.pdbx_description
1 polymer ?
#
loop_
_entity_poly.entity_id
_entity_poly.type
_entity_poly.pdbx_seq_one_letter_code
_entity_poly.pdbx_strand_id
1 'polypeptide(L)'
;MTTLAKGRRGVEKTSKTCAATFWKVFPHLTLCGTLVLYATLGALIFQLIEGRSASSHEEEYNTFLERVVEEVQRDTNTGCNTTTIVENVKGRMENFSLVWLQSPSRWTFAESLFFCCTVFTTVGYGEIYPVTLTGKVVCVIYASVGIPLMLLVILDVGDFLALVMSRAYSKFHKLCKAFRSYTWPPRKSWKREADSDFQNLEGDGFALGQDIVICKPLDIRQVMHSQADVRNKSIRLQKNKGIFEKIIAREDLVRKSPLLRSISCPELERPYKFPIWDFSGLGDGMETLDVPFLLILFVVTLYICLGANVLTMWEKSFLGFDSYYFCFITLTTIGFGDIIPKHREYFMLISLFIIIGMAIMSMAFKLSQTRIVSVYRKCIQFISRGNAEKFDTEKNN
;
A
#
# COMPACT_ATOMS: atom_id res chain seq x y z
N MET A 1 -20.26 -24.04 -55.28
CA MET A 1 -19.27 -23.07 -54.73
C MET A 1 -19.77 -22.27 -53.51
N THR A 2 -21.07 -22.14 -53.27
CA THR A 2 -21.64 -21.30 -52.18
C THR A 2 -21.59 -21.93 -50.78
N THR A 3 -21.55 -23.25 -50.66
CA THR A 3 -21.48 -23.97 -49.37
C THR A 3 -20.09 -23.93 -48.73
N LEU A 4 -19.01 -24.06 -49.51
CA LEU A 4 -17.62 -23.95 -49.03
C LEU A 4 -17.28 -22.54 -48.53
N ALA A 5 -17.82 -21.49 -49.17
CA ALA A 5 -17.61 -20.10 -48.75
C ALA A 5 -18.36 -19.71 -47.46
N LYS A 6 -19.41 -20.47 -47.08
CA LYS A 6 -20.15 -20.29 -45.82
C LYS A 6 -19.43 -20.99 -44.66
N GLY A 7 -18.84 -22.16 -44.92
CA GLY A 7 -17.96 -22.87 -43.97
C GLY A 7 -16.69 -22.09 -43.63
N ARG A 8 -15.98 -21.55 -44.63
CA ARG A 8 -14.77 -20.72 -44.41
C ARG A 8 -15.05 -19.47 -43.56
N ARG A 9 -16.16 -18.76 -43.83
CA ARG A 9 -16.58 -17.58 -43.04
C ARG A 9 -17.02 -17.92 -41.61
N GLY A 10 -17.57 -19.11 -41.38
CA GLY A 10 -17.89 -19.61 -40.04
C GLY A 10 -16.64 -19.91 -39.22
N VAL A 11 -15.65 -20.58 -39.82
CA VAL A 11 -14.36 -20.93 -39.19
C VAL A 11 -13.52 -19.68 -38.88
N GLU A 12 -13.54 -18.69 -39.77
CA GLU A 12 -12.80 -17.44 -39.55
C GLU A 12 -13.43 -16.59 -38.41
N LYS A 13 -14.77 -16.58 -38.30
CA LYS A 13 -15.46 -15.94 -37.18
C LYS A 13 -15.17 -16.64 -35.85
N THR A 14 -15.27 -17.98 -35.78
CA THR A 14 -14.97 -18.72 -34.55
C THR A 14 -13.51 -18.61 -34.14
N SER A 15 -12.56 -18.60 -35.09
CA SER A 15 -11.14 -18.37 -34.83
C SER A 15 -10.86 -16.98 -34.24
N LYS A 16 -11.52 -15.92 -34.74
CA LYS A 16 -11.39 -14.55 -34.21
C LYS A 16 -12.01 -14.43 -32.82
N THR A 17 -13.13 -15.09 -32.55
CA THR A 17 -13.73 -15.15 -31.21
C THR A 17 -12.86 -15.91 -30.22
N CYS A 18 -12.24 -17.03 -30.64
CA CYS A 18 -11.33 -17.81 -29.81
C CYS A 18 -10.05 -17.02 -29.47
N ALA A 19 -9.47 -16.31 -30.44
CA ALA A 19 -8.34 -15.43 -30.22
C ALA A 19 -8.67 -14.26 -29.27
N ALA A 20 -9.85 -13.65 -29.41
CA ALA A 20 -10.28 -12.57 -28.53
C ALA A 20 -10.50 -13.05 -27.07
N THR A 21 -11.09 -14.23 -26.88
CA THR A 21 -11.24 -14.83 -25.54
C THR A 21 -9.89 -15.19 -24.94
N PHE A 22 -8.97 -15.74 -25.73
CA PHE A 22 -7.60 -16.03 -25.28
C PHE A 22 -6.89 -14.77 -24.77
N TRP A 23 -6.94 -13.66 -25.52
CA TRP A 23 -6.29 -12.41 -25.11
C TRP A 23 -6.93 -11.75 -23.88
N LYS A 24 -8.21 -12.02 -23.58
CA LYS A 24 -8.85 -11.60 -22.32
C LYS A 24 -8.39 -12.41 -21.12
N VAL A 25 -8.18 -13.72 -21.30
CA VAL A 25 -7.80 -14.64 -20.22
C VAL A 25 -6.28 -14.67 -20.00
N PHE A 26 -5.50 -14.36 -21.04
CA PHE A 26 -4.04 -14.39 -21.05
C PHE A 26 -3.40 -13.60 -19.89
N PRO A 27 -3.79 -12.34 -19.59
CA PRO A 27 -3.28 -11.61 -18.42
C PRO A 27 -3.46 -12.41 -17.13
N HIS A 28 -4.66 -12.87 -16.83
CA HIS A 28 -4.94 -13.63 -15.60
C HIS A 28 -4.10 -14.91 -15.50
N LEU A 29 -3.96 -15.66 -16.60
CA LEU A 29 -3.10 -16.85 -16.64
C LEU A 29 -1.63 -16.52 -16.46
N THR A 30 -1.14 -15.42 -17.04
CA THR A 30 0.25 -14.98 -16.84
C THR A 30 0.52 -14.61 -15.39
N LEU A 31 -0.41 -13.93 -14.71
CA LEU A 31 -0.26 -13.58 -13.29
C LEU A 31 -0.21 -14.84 -12.42
N CYS A 32 -1.15 -15.78 -12.62
CA CYS A 32 -1.12 -17.07 -11.92
C CYS A 32 0.17 -17.85 -12.21
N GLY A 33 0.63 -17.88 -13.46
CA GLY A 33 1.89 -18.52 -13.85
C GLY A 33 3.11 -17.90 -13.16
N THR A 34 3.17 -16.56 -13.05
CA THR A 34 4.25 -15.89 -12.31
C THR A 34 4.25 -16.22 -10.82
N LEU A 35 3.06 -16.39 -10.20
CA LEU A 35 2.95 -16.80 -8.80
C LEU A 35 3.46 -18.23 -8.58
N VAL A 36 3.08 -19.16 -9.46
CA VAL A 36 3.59 -20.54 -9.42
C VAL A 36 5.11 -20.56 -9.57
N LEU A 37 5.66 -19.81 -10.53
CA LEU A 37 7.10 -19.69 -10.71
C LEU A 37 7.80 -19.15 -9.45
N TYR A 38 7.26 -18.09 -8.84
CA TYR A 38 7.78 -17.55 -7.59
C TYR A 38 7.78 -18.59 -6.45
N ALA A 39 6.70 -19.36 -6.32
CA ALA A 39 6.62 -20.45 -5.33
C ALA A 39 7.66 -21.56 -5.61
N THR A 40 7.87 -21.95 -6.87
CA THR A 40 8.89 -22.95 -7.21
C THR A 40 10.32 -22.45 -6.94
N LEU A 41 10.60 -21.16 -7.18
CA LEU A 41 11.89 -20.55 -6.85
C LEU A 41 12.09 -20.51 -5.32
N GLY A 42 11.05 -20.13 -4.57
CA GLY A 42 11.07 -20.17 -3.11
C GLY A 42 11.34 -21.57 -2.57
N ALA A 43 10.68 -22.60 -3.13
CA ALA A 43 10.89 -23.98 -2.75
C ALA A 43 12.35 -24.43 -2.96
N LEU A 44 12.97 -24.07 -4.09
CA LEU A 44 14.38 -24.36 -4.35
C LEU A 44 15.30 -23.65 -3.36
N ILE A 45 15.04 -22.37 -3.05
CA ILE A 45 15.85 -21.59 -2.10
C ILE A 45 15.80 -22.23 -0.71
N PHE A 46 14.61 -22.50 -0.18
CA PHE A 46 14.47 -23.09 1.16
C PHE A 46 14.97 -24.53 1.22
N GLN A 47 14.79 -25.32 0.16
CA GLN A 47 15.38 -26.67 0.09
C GLN A 47 16.92 -26.63 0.12
N LEU A 48 17.54 -25.64 -0.54
CA LEU A 48 19.00 -25.52 -0.57
C LEU A 48 19.58 -24.99 0.75
N ILE A 49 18.87 -24.07 1.42
CA ILE A 49 19.31 -23.47 2.68
C ILE A 49 19.00 -24.40 3.86
N GLU A 50 17.73 -24.74 4.06
CA GLU A 50 17.29 -25.52 5.23
C GLU A 50 17.46 -27.03 5.02
N GLY A 51 17.21 -27.52 3.80
CA GLY A 51 17.31 -28.95 3.50
C GLY A 51 18.73 -29.53 3.57
N ARG A 52 19.76 -28.66 3.62
CA ARG A 52 21.16 -29.08 3.81
C ARG A 52 21.65 -28.96 5.26
N SER A 53 20.93 -28.25 6.12
CA SER A 53 21.29 -28.06 7.55
C SER A 53 20.84 -29.21 8.46
N ALA A 54 20.40 -30.34 7.91
CA ALA A 54 19.87 -31.49 8.67
C ALA A 54 20.84 -32.06 9.73
N SER A 55 22.15 -31.80 9.65
CA SER A 55 23.11 -32.39 10.59
C SER A 55 23.08 -31.79 11.99
N SER A 56 22.80 -30.49 12.17
CA SER A 56 22.94 -29.85 13.50
C SER A 56 21.75 -30.10 14.43
N HIS A 57 20.51 -30.00 13.94
CA HIS A 57 19.32 -30.19 14.77
C HIS A 57 19.06 -31.65 15.12
N GLU A 58 19.39 -32.58 14.22
CA GLU A 58 19.27 -34.01 14.50
C GLU A 58 20.29 -34.44 15.58
N GLU A 59 21.52 -33.89 15.53
CA GLU A 59 22.53 -34.13 16.56
C GLU A 59 22.14 -33.53 17.91
N GLU A 60 21.60 -32.30 17.95
CA GLU A 60 21.13 -31.69 19.19
C GLU A 60 19.94 -32.45 19.80
N TYR A 61 18.99 -32.90 18.97
CA TYR A 61 17.86 -33.73 19.39
C TYR A 61 18.33 -35.09 19.93
N ASN A 62 19.25 -35.76 19.24
CA ASN A 62 19.83 -37.02 19.70
C ASN A 62 20.59 -36.83 21.02
N THR A 63 21.35 -35.73 21.16
CA THR A 63 22.05 -35.38 22.41
C THR A 63 21.06 -35.11 23.55
N PHE A 64 19.90 -34.50 23.27
CA PHE A 64 18.84 -34.32 24.26
C PHE A 64 18.23 -35.66 24.68
N LEU A 65 17.92 -36.54 23.72
CA LEU A 65 17.43 -37.88 24.00
C LEU A 65 18.41 -38.68 24.85
N GLU A 66 19.70 -38.63 24.52
CA GLU A 66 20.75 -39.28 25.30
C GLU A 66 20.77 -38.77 26.73
N ARG A 67 20.72 -37.45 26.96
CA ARG A 67 20.64 -36.86 28.31
C ARG A 67 19.42 -37.33 29.10
N VAL A 68 18.25 -37.41 28.47
CA VAL A 68 17.03 -37.92 29.11
C VAL A 68 17.18 -39.39 29.49
N VAL A 69 17.74 -40.21 28.60
CA VAL A 69 17.98 -41.63 28.86
C VAL A 69 19.02 -41.85 29.94
N GLU A 70 20.09 -41.05 29.98
CA GLU A 70 21.09 -41.09 31.05
C GLU A 70 20.50 -40.77 32.42
N GLU A 71 19.61 -39.78 32.51
CA GLU A 71 18.91 -39.44 33.76
C GLU A 71 18.05 -40.61 34.24
N VAL A 72 17.27 -41.21 33.33
CA VAL A 72 16.44 -42.38 33.65
C VAL A 72 17.29 -43.58 34.05
N GLN A 73 18.42 -43.82 33.37
CA GLN A 73 19.31 -44.94 33.69
C GLN A 73 19.94 -44.78 35.07
N ARG A 74 20.33 -43.55 35.44
CA ARG A 74 20.89 -43.21 36.75
C ARG A 74 19.91 -43.53 37.87
N ASP A 75 18.63 -43.25 37.66
CA ASP A 75 17.57 -43.53 38.63
C ASP A 75 17.16 -45.02 38.68
N THR A 76 17.37 -45.78 37.61
CA THR A 76 16.84 -47.16 37.49
C THR A 76 17.88 -48.26 37.81
N ASN A 77 19.19 -47.94 37.89
CA ASN A 77 20.27 -48.88 38.25
C ASN A 77 20.31 -50.20 37.42
N THR A 78 19.68 -50.21 36.25
CA THR A 78 19.60 -51.37 35.38
C THR A 78 20.66 -51.29 34.30
N GLY A 79 21.50 -52.32 34.17
CA GLY A 79 22.51 -52.47 33.10
C GLY A 79 21.92 -52.76 31.73
N CYS A 80 20.97 -51.96 31.27
CA CYS A 80 20.35 -52.07 29.95
C CYS A 80 21.17 -51.32 28.90
N ASN A 81 21.14 -51.78 27.64
CA ASN A 81 21.83 -51.11 26.54
C ASN A 81 21.17 -49.76 26.22
N THR A 82 21.94 -48.67 26.34
CA THR A 82 21.48 -47.28 26.12
C THR A 82 20.79 -47.11 24.77
N THR A 83 21.29 -47.75 23.71
CA THR A 83 20.76 -47.66 22.35
C THR A 83 19.32 -48.17 22.24
N THR A 84 18.98 -49.27 22.91
CA THR A 84 17.63 -49.84 22.88
C THR A 84 16.61 -48.99 23.65
N ILE A 85 17.06 -48.30 24.71
CA ILE A 85 16.20 -47.37 25.45
C ILE A 85 15.99 -46.09 24.64
N VAL A 86 17.04 -45.55 24.01
CA VAL A 86 16.92 -44.39 23.12
C VAL A 86 15.94 -44.68 21.98
N GLU A 87 16.03 -45.85 21.33
CA GLU A 87 15.06 -46.24 20.29
C GLU A 87 13.63 -46.38 20.83
N ASN A 88 13.45 -46.98 22.00
CA ASN A 88 12.12 -47.10 22.63
C ASN A 88 11.55 -45.74 23.06
N VAL A 89 12.38 -44.85 23.58
CA VAL A 89 11.99 -43.49 23.98
C VAL A 89 11.69 -42.65 22.74
N LYS A 90 12.50 -42.77 21.69
CA LYS A 90 12.26 -42.13 20.38
C LYS A 90 10.91 -42.59 19.81
N GLY A 91 10.64 -43.89 19.76
CA GLY A 91 9.35 -44.42 19.31
C GLY A 91 8.16 -44.00 20.19
N ARG A 92 8.37 -43.72 21.48
CA ARG A 92 7.34 -43.13 22.35
C ARG A 92 7.19 -41.62 22.17
N MET A 93 8.28 -40.89 21.91
CA MET A 93 8.26 -39.46 21.61
C MET A 93 7.66 -39.17 20.23
N GLU A 94 7.82 -40.05 19.25
CA GLU A 94 7.16 -39.94 17.95
C GLU A 94 5.63 -40.00 18.07
N ASN A 95 5.12 -40.70 19.10
CA ASN A 95 3.69 -40.72 19.45
C ASN A 95 3.28 -39.60 20.42
N PHE A 96 4.20 -38.70 20.79
CA PHE A 96 3.91 -37.60 21.71
C PHE A 96 2.97 -36.60 21.03
N SER A 97 1.76 -36.48 21.57
CA SER A 97 0.78 -35.54 21.04
C SER A 97 1.08 -34.13 21.52
N LEU A 98 1.30 -33.20 20.59
CA LEU A 98 1.55 -31.78 20.86
C LEU A 98 0.47 -31.10 21.73
N VAL A 99 -0.72 -31.71 21.80
CA VAL A 99 -1.84 -31.36 22.69
C VAL A 99 -1.44 -31.37 24.18
N TRP A 100 -0.46 -32.18 24.58
CA TRP A 100 -0.05 -32.34 25.98
C TRP A 100 0.74 -31.14 26.51
N LEU A 101 1.27 -30.28 25.64
CA LEU A 101 1.87 -29.00 26.02
C LEU A 101 0.83 -27.91 26.36
N GLN A 102 -0.46 -28.14 26.07
CA GLN A 102 -1.53 -27.20 26.41
C GLN A 102 -1.95 -27.41 27.87
N SER A 103 -1.36 -26.63 28.79
CA SER A 103 -1.77 -26.62 30.19
C SER A 103 -2.86 -25.58 30.46
N PRO A 104 -3.88 -25.87 31.30
CA PRO A 104 -4.95 -24.92 31.63
C PRO A 104 -4.45 -23.60 32.23
N SER A 105 -3.28 -23.62 32.87
CA SER A 105 -2.63 -22.46 33.48
C SER A 105 -2.11 -21.41 32.48
N ARG A 106 -2.16 -21.72 31.17
CA ARG A 106 -1.86 -20.78 30.09
C ARG A 106 -3.07 -19.93 29.64
N TRP A 107 -4.27 -20.22 30.15
CA TRP A 107 -5.47 -19.47 29.81
C TRP A 107 -5.76 -18.38 30.86
N THR A 108 -4.82 -17.45 31.03
CA THR A 108 -5.09 -16.21 31.78
C THR A 108 -5.89 -15.22 30.91
N PHE A 109 -6.52 -14.21 31.51
CA PHE A 109 -7.28 -13.21 30.74
C PHE A 109 -6.43 -12.49 29.68
N ALA A 110 -5.20 -12.09 30.03
CA ALA A 110 -4.29 -11.43 29.09
C ALA A 110 -3.85 -12.33 27.94
N GLU A 111 -3.53 -13.60 28.23
CA GLU A 111 -3.21 -14.63 27.21
C GLU A 111 -4.42 -14.95 26.32
N SER A 112 -5.62 -15.01 26.91
CA SER A 112 -6.87 -15.21 26.18
C SER A 112 -7.18 -14.04 25.26
N LEU A 113 -6.91 -12.80 25.70
CA LEU A 113 -7.08 -11.62 24.86
C LEU A 113 -6.04 -11.62 23.72
N PHE A 114 -4.79 -11.96 24.00
CA PHE A 114 -3.77 -12.10 22.97
C PHE A 114 -4.14 -13.16 21.93
N PHE A 115 -4.66 -14.31 22.36
CA PHE A 115 -5.26 -15.32 21.49
C PHE A 115 -6.42 -14.74 20.65
N CYS A 116 -7.37 -14.04 21.28
CA CYS A 116 -8.47 -13.38 20.58
C CYS A 116 -7.98 -12.37 19.53
N CYS A 117 -6.96 -11.57 19.85
CA CYS A 117 -6.31 -10.65 18.93
C CYS A 117 -5.70 -11.38 17.73
N THR A 118 -4.94 -12.45 17.96
CA THR A 118 -4.30 -13.20 16.86
C THR A 118 -5.30 -13.89 15.95
N VAL A 119 -6.48 -14.27 16.46
CA VAL A 119 -7.57 -14.85 15.67
C VAL A 119 -8.23 -13.82 14.74
N PHE A 120 -8.70 -12.67 15.25
CA PHE A 120 -9.36 -11.68 14.38
C PHE A 120 -8.37 -10.93 13.48
N THR A 121 -7.10 -10.81 13.87
CA THR A 121 -6.03 -10.25 13.02
C THR A 121 -5.50 -11.24 11.98
N THR A 122 -5.96 -12.49 11.99
CA THR A 122 -5.53 -13.56 11.08
C THR A 122 -4.03 -13.87 11.13
N VAL A 123 -3.34 -13.52 12.23
CA VAL A 123 -1.93 -13.87 12.44
C VAL A 123 -1.80 -15.34 12.84
N GLY A 124 -2.57 -15.77 13.85
CA GLY A 124 -2.75 -17.18 14.18
C GLY A 124 -1.47 -17.98 14.52
N TYR A 125 -0.61 -17.52 15.44
CA TYR A 125 0.65 -18.22 15.80
C TYR A 125 0.51 -19.70 16.18
N GLY A 126 -0.66 -20.15 16.63
CA GLY A 126 -0.87 -21.57 16.94
C GLY A 126 -0.21 -22.07 18.22
N GLU A 127 0.41 -21.20 19.03
CA GLU A 127 0.99 -21.61 20.33
C GLU A 127 -0.08 -21.90 21.38
N ILE A 128 -1.17 -21.14 21.40
CA ILE A 128 -2.35 -21.37 22.24
C ILE A 128 -3.54 -21.55 21.30
N TYR A 129 -4.23 -22.68 21.42
CA TYR A 129 -5.38 -23.01 20.57
C TYR A 129 -6.41 -23.83 21.34
N PRO A 130 -7.71 -23.74 20.97
CA PRO A 130 -8.76 -24.50 21.63
C PRO A 130 -8.64 -25.99 21.30
N VAL A 131 -8.39 -26.79 22.34
CA VAL A 131 -8.34 -28.26 22.22
C VAL A 131 -9.72 -28.91 22.30
N THR A 132 -10.66 -28.29 23.04
CA THR A 132 -12.01 -28.81 23.26
C THR A 132 -12.92 -28.61 22.04
N LEU A 133 -13.87 -29.53 21.83
CA LEU A 133 -14.87 -29.40 20.76
C LEU A 133 -15.64 -28.07 20.89
N THR A 134 -16.11 -27.77 22.11
CA THR A 134 -16.81 -26.51 22.42
C THR A 134 -15.95 -25.29 22.10
N GLY A 135 -14.67 -25.29 22.50
CA GLY A 135 -13.74 -24.19 22.21
C GLY A 135 -13.52 -23.99 20.71
N LYS A 136 -13.40 -25.08 19.94
CA LYS A 136 -13.26 -25.02 18.47
C LYS A 136 -14.50 -24.42 17.81
N VAL A 137 -15.69 -24.83 18.21
CA VAL A 137 -16.95 -24.27 17.68
C VAL A 137 -17.07 -22.78 18.01
N VAL A 138 -16.80 -22.38 19.25
CA VAL A 138 -16.81 -20.96 19.66
C VAL A 138 -15.78 -20.16 18.88
N CYS A 139 -14.58 -20.70 18.65
CA CYS A 139 -13.53 -20.05 17.87
C CYS A 139 -13.94 -19.80 16.41
N VAL A 140 -14.64 -20.75 15.78
CA VAL A 140 -15.14 -20.57 14.40
C VAL A 140 -16.15 -19.42 14.34
N ILE A 141 -17.12 -19.39 15.25
CA ILE A 141 -18.12 -18.31 15.32
C ILE A 141 -17.44 -16.97 15.59
N TYR A 142 -16.51 -16.93 16.56
CA TYR A 142 -15.75 -15.73 16.90
C TYR A 142 -14.94 -15.19 15.71
N ALA A 143 -14.21 -16.06 14.99
CA ALA A 143 -13.43 -15.67 13.82
C ALA A 143 -14.32 -15.15 12.69
N SER A 144 -15.49 -15.76 12.47
CA SER A 144 -16.42 -15.36 11.40
C SER A 144 -16.93 -13.92 11.54
N VAL A 145 -17.07 -13.43 12.77
CA VAL A 145 -17.49 -12.04 13.06
C VAL A 145 -16.27 -11.13 13.22
N GLY A 146 -15.21 -11.62 13.87
CA GLY A 146 -14.00 -10.85 14.16
C GLY A 146 -13.22 -10.44 12.92
N ILE A 147 -13.03 -11.34 11.94
CA ILE A 147 -12.23 -11.06 10.74
C ILE A 147 -12.86 -9.92 9.90
N PRO A 148 -14.16 -9.93 9.54
CA PRO A 148 -14.78 -8.80 8.84
C PRO A 148 -14.69 -7.48 9.60
N LEU A 149 -14.89 -7.51 10.93
CA LEU A 149 -14.78 -6.33 11.77
C LEU A 149 -13.35 -5.77 11.75
N MET A 150 -12.34 -6.64 11.87
CA MET A 150 -10.94 -6.25 11.80
C MET A 150 -10.59 -5.66 10.43
N LEU A 151 -11.08 -6.26 9.34
CA LEU A 151 -10.87 -5.72 7.99
C LEU A 151 -11.46 -4.30 7.85
N LEU A 152 -12.65 -4.05 8.38
CA LEU A 152 -13.25 -2.72 8.37
C LEU A 152 -12.35 -1.71 9.12
N VAL A 153 -11.90 -2.06 10.32
CA VAL A 153 -11.01 -1.20 11.12
C VAL A 153 -9.70 -0.94 10.40
N ILE A 154 -9.08 -1.98 9.82
CA ILE A 154 -7.82 -1.84 9.08
C ILE A 154 -7.98 -0.93 7.87
N LEU A 155 -9.09 -1.06 7.13
CA LEU A 155 -9.33 -0.24 5.95
C LEU A 155 -9.51 1.24 6.33
N ASP A 156 -10.35 1.52 7.33
CA ASP A 156 -10.63 2.89 7.81
C ASP A 156 -9.37 3.56 8.38
N VAL A 157 -8.67 2.88 9.30
CA VAL A 157 -7.44 3.40 9.89
C VAL A 157 -6.33 3.53 8.84
N GLY A 158 -6.26 2.60 7.88
CA GLY A 158 -5.32 2.64 6.77
C GLY A 158 -5.52 3.85 5.86
N ASP A 159 -6.78 4.22 5.56
CA ASP A 159 -7.10 5.42 4.76
C ASP A 159 -6.75 6.70 5.53
N PHE A 160 -7.05 6.74 6.83
CA PHE A 160 -6.64 7.83 7.70
C PHE A 160 -5.12 8.01 7.75
N LEU A 161 -4.37 6.93 7.93
CA LEU A 161 -2.90 6.93 7.94
C LEU A 161 -2.33 7.42 6.60
N ALA A 162 -2.89 6.94 5.49
CA ALA A 162 -2.44 7.32 4.17
C ALA A 162 -2.66 8.82 3.90
N LEU A 163 -3.79 9.39 4.37
CA LEU A 163 -4.06 10.82 4.29
C LEU A 163 -3.05 11.64 5.09
N VAL A 164 -2.79 11.23 6.34
CA VAL A 164 -1.82 11.89 7.22
C VAL A 164 -0.43 11.87 6.57
N MET A 165 -0.01 10.73 6.03
CA MET A 165 1.27 10.58 5.35
C MET A 165 1.38 11.46 4.11
N SER A 166 0.36 11.50 3.24
CA SER A 166 0.36 12.36 2.04
C SER A 166 0.44 13.85 2.38
N ARG A 167 -0.24 14.29 3.45
CA ARG A 167 -0.15 15.66 3.95
C ARG A 167 1.22 15.96 4.55
N ALA A 168 1.76 15.05 5.35
CA ALA A 168 3.08 15.17 5.94
C ALA A 168 4.16 15.25 4.86
N TYR A 169 4.11 14.36 3.85
CA TYR A 169 5.02 14.36 2.71
C TYR A 169 4.94 15.67 1.93
N SER A 170 3.74 16.18 1.63
CA SER A 170 3.57 17.43 0.89
C SER A 170 4.16 18.63 1.64
N LYS A 171 3.94 18.70 2.96
CA LYS A 171 4.52 19.76 3.81
C LYS A 171 6.03 19.63 3.86
N PHE A 172 6.54 18.42 4.07
CA PHE A 172 7.98 18.14 4.13
C PHE A 172 8.66 18.46 2.79
N HIS A 173 8.08 18.06 1.67
CA HIS A 173 8.61 18.35 0.35
C HIS A 173 8.68 19.86 0.07
N LYS A 174 7.62 20.62 0.43
CA LYS A 174 7.62 22.10 0.34
C LYS A 174 8.71 22.71 1.23
N LEU A 175 8.87 22.20 2.45
CA LEU A 175 9.90 22.65 3.38
C LEU A 175 11.31 22.36 2.84
N CYS A 176 11.57 21.15 2.33
CA CYS A 176 12.84 20.80 1.70
C CYS A 176 13.14 21.63 0.46
N LYS A 177 12.13 21.94 -0.37
CA LYS A 177 12.29 22.84 -1.52
C LYS A 177 12.63 24.26 -1.08
N ALA A 178 12.01 24.76 -0.01
CA ALA A 178 12.35 26.04 0.59
C ALA A 178 13.80 26.04 1.10
N PHE A 179 14.22 25.04 1.89
CA PHE A 179 15.60 24.93 2.37
C PHE A 179 16.62 24.82 1.23
N ARG A 180 16.35 24.04 0.19
CA ARG A 180 17.24 23.90 -0.98
C ARG A 180 17.34 25.19 -1.80
N SER A 181 16.32 26.07 -1.73
CA SER A 181 16.38 27.41 -2.33
C SER A 181 17.15 28.44 -1.50
N TYR A 182 17.34 28.21 -0.20
CA TYR A 182 18.17 29.06 0.67
C TYR A 182 19.66 28.67 0.65
N THR A 183 19.99 27.40 0.38
CA THR A 183 21.38 26.90 0.36
C THR A 183 22.08 27.00 -1.00
N TRP A 184 21.36 27.38 -2.06
CA TRP A 184 21.98 27.76 -3.34
C TRP A 184 21.85 29.27 -3.55
N PRO A 185 22.96 30.03 -3.64
CA PRO A 185 22.88 31.35 -4.24
C PRO A 185 22.41 31.16 -5.69
N PRO A 186 21.64 32.09 -6.26
CA PRO A 186 21.24 32.00 -7.65
C PRO A 186 22.51 32.08 -8.50
N ARG A 187 23.01 30.92 -8.96
CA ARG A 187 24.09 30.86 -9.94
C ARG A 187 23.47 31.35 -11.25
N LYS A 188 23.58 32.66 -11.49
CA LYS A 188 23.27 33.31 -12.76
C LYS A 188 23.81 32.42 -13.87
N SER A 189 22.92 31.78 -14.63
CA SER A 189 23.30 31.03 -15.81
C SER A 189 23.71 32.03 -16.88
N TRP A 190 25.00 32.37 -16.89
CA TRP A 190 25.68 32.84 -18.08
C TRP A 190 25.61 31.72 -19.12
N LYS A 191 24.58 31.74 -19.96
CA LYS A 191 24.50 31.02 -21.25
C LYS A 191 23.19 31.39 -21.94
N ARG A 192 23.22 32.51 -22.66
CA ARG A 192 22.55 32.73 -23.96
C ARG A 192 22.84 34.16 -24.41
N GLU A 193 24.05 34.37 -24.93
CA GLU A 193 24.47 35.62 -25.58
C GLU A 193 25.51 35.33 -26.68
N ALA A 194 25.44 34.13 -27.29
CA ALA A 194 26.37 33.70 -28.33
C ALA A 194 25.67 32.83 -29.39
N ASP A 195 24.44 33.19 -29.76
CA ASP A 195 23.76 32.60 -30.93
C ASP A 195 22.81 33.59 -31.64
N SER A 196 23.03 34.89 -31.44
CA SER A 196 22.22 35.96 -32.04
C SER A 196 23.10 36.90 -32.87
N ASP A 197 24.00 36.32 -33.68
CA ASP A 197 24.82 37.09 -34.61
C ASP A 197 24.89 36.38 -35.98
N PHE A 198 23.75 35.91 -36.48
CA PHE A 198 23.52 35.75 -37.91
C PHE A 198 22.03 35.66 -38.23
N GLN A 199 21.33 36.81 -38.24
CA GLN A 199 20.24 37.15 -39.18
C GLN A 199 19.58 38.47 -38.75
N ASN A 200 20.22 39.57 -39.13
CA ASN A 200 19.60 40.88 -39.24
C ASN A 200 18.92 41.00 -40.61
N LEU A 201 17.71 41.59 -40.63
CA LEU A 201 17.01 42.24 -41.77
C LEU A 201 16.53 41.30 -42.91
N GLU A 202 15.25 41.24 -43.32
CA GLU A 202 14.19 42.25 -43.49
C GLU A 202 12.77 41.68 -43.26
N GLY A 203 11.84 42.50 -42.73
CA GLY A 203 10.40 42.40 -43.06
C GLY A 203 9.40 42.18 -41.90
N ASP A 204 8.90 43.28 -41.34
CA ASP A 204 7.68 43.53 -40.54
C ASP A 204 6.64 42.41 -40.28
N GLY A 205 6.15 42.32 -39.02
CA GLY A 205 4.78 41.88 -38.73
C GLY A 205 4.57 41.06 -37.45
N PHE A 206 4.12 41.72 -36.37
CA PHE A 206 3.94 41.21 -35.00
C PHE A 206 2.90 40.07 -34.81
N ALA A 207 3.30 39.01 -34.09
CA ALA A 207 2.41 38.07 -33.39
C ALA A 207 2.79 38.03 -31.89
N LEU A 208 1.81 38.31 -31.03
CA LEU A 208 1.96 38.59 -29.60
C LEU A 208 1.74 37.33 -28.74
N GLY A 209 2.81 36.77 -28.18
CA GLY A 209 2.76 35.81 -27.06
C GLY A 209 3.29 36.49 -25.80
N GLN A 210 2.43 36.70 -24.80
CA GLN A 210 2.80 37.31 -23.52
C GLN A 210 3.40 36.27 -22.56
N ASP A 211 4.70 36.37 -22.31
CA ASP A 211 5.34 35.86 -21.10
C ASP A 211 5.02 36.80 -19.92
N ILE A 212 4.53 36.22 -18.83
CA ILE A 212 4.22 36.93 -17.58
C ILE A 212 5.54 37.17 -16.82
N VAL A 213 6.08 38.38 -16.95
CA VAL A 213 7.22 38.86 -16.17
C VAL A 213 6.70 39.53 -14.89
N ILE A 214 6.98 38.92 -13.73
CA ILE A 214 6.72 39.52 -12.42
C ILE A 214 7.85 40.51 -12.12
N CYS A 215 7.59 41.81 -12.27
CA CYS A 215 8.51 42.87 -11.88
C CYS A 215 8.34 43.25 -10.39
N LYS A 216 9.47 43.58 -9.75
CA LYS A 216 9.54 44.19 -8.41
C LYS A 216 8.72 45.50 -8.34
N PRO A 217 8.24 45.92 -7.15
CA PRO A 217 7.37 47.08 -7.05
C PRO A 217 8.07 48.35 -7.56
N LEU A 218 7.50 48.97 -8.58
CA LEU A 218 7.94 50.25 -9.13
C LEU A 218 7.51 51.40 -8.19
N ASP A 219 8.38 52.41 -8.12
CA ASP A 219 8.16 53.67 -7.43
C ASP A 219 6.98 54.45 -8.04
N ILE A 220 6.13 55.01 -7.18
CA ILE A 220 4.84 55.64 -7.49
C ILE A 220 4.98 56.79 -8.50
N ARG A 221 6.14 57.45 -8.52
CA ARG A 221 6.43 58.57 -9.42
C ARG A 221 6.55 58.16 -10.89
N GLN A 222 6.97 56.92 -11.17
CA GLN A 222 7.17 56.42 -12.53
C GLN A 222 5.87 55.90 -13.17
N VAL A 223 4.90 55.48 -12.35
CA VAL A 223 3.57 55.03 -12.83
C VAL A 223 2.69 56.21 -13.24
N MET A 224 2.83 57.37 -12.57
CA MET A 224 2.06 58.56 -12.91
C MET A 224 2.34 59.08 -14.33
N HIS A 225 3.57 58.96 -14.82
CA HIS A 225 3.92 59.42 -16.17
C HIS A 225 3.48 58.46 -17.30
N SER A 226 3.09 57.22 -16.97
CA SER A 226 2.68 56.20 -17.96
C SER A 226 1.16 56.14 -18.22
N GLN A 227 0.36 57.02 -17.60
CA GLN A 227 -1.12 56.95 -17.65
C GLN A 227 -1.79 57.53 -18.91
N ALA A 228 -1.15 57.50 -20.07
CA ALA A 228 -1.85 57.80 -21.33
C ALA A 228 -2.81 56.66 -21.74
N ASP A 229 -2.43 55.41 -21.46
CA ASP A 229 -3.16 54.22 -21.94
C ASP A 229 -4.37 53.85 -21.04
N VAL A 230 -4.27 54.17 -19.75
CA VAL A 230 -5.38 54.00 -18.78
C VAL A 230 -6.49 55.01 -19.04
N ARG A 231 -6.15 56.25 -19.42
CA ARG A 231 -7.13 57.29 -19.79
C ARG A 231 -7.92 56.89 -21.04
N ASN A 232 -7.27 56.26 -22.03
CA ASN A 232 -7.93 55.85 -23.27
C ASN A 232 -8.88 54.65 -23.07
N LYS A 233 -8.50 53.67 -22.22
CA LYS A 233 -9.41 52.58 -21.80
C LYS A 233 -10.60 53.07 -20.97
N SER A 234 -10.38 54.04 -20.08
CA SER A 234 -11.43 54.68 -19.27
C SER A 234 -12.47 55.40 -20.15
N ILE A 235 -12.03 56.17 -21.15
CA ILE A 235 -12.93 56.88 -22.09
C ILE A 235 -13.73 55.88 -22.93
N ARG A 236 -13.14 54.76 -23.35
CA ARG A 236 -13.82 53.71 -24.13
C ARG A 236 -14.88 52.96 -23.30
N LEU A 237 -14.65 52.77 -22.01
CA LEU A 237 -15.63 52.20 -21.06
C LEU A 237 -16.76 53.20 -20.76
N GLN A 238 -16.46 54.49 -20.60
CA GLN A 238 -17.47 55.53 -20.45
C GLN A 238 -18.38 55.65 -21.68
N LYS A 239 -17.82 55.53 -22.89
CA LYS A 239 -18.58 55.62 -24.15
C LYS A 239 -19.57 54.46 -24.36
N ASN A 240 -19.33 53.32 -23.70
CA ASN A 240 -20.18 52.13 -23.77
C ASN A 240 -21.15 51.99 -22.57
N LYS A 241 -21.11 52.91 -21.60
CA LYS A 241 -21.98 52.90 -20.41
C LYS A 241 -23.47 52.85 -20.77
N GLY A 242 -23.89 53.63 -21.76
CA GLY A 242 -25.30 53.66 -22.21
C GLY A 242 -25.76 52.37 -22.92
N ILE A 243 -24.82 51.58 -23.47
CA ILE A 243 -25.12 50.27 -24.07
C ILE A 243 -25.37 49.25 -22.95
N PHE A 244 -24.52 49.25 -21.92
CA PHE A 244 -24.70 48.38 -20.76
C PHE A 244 -25.97 48.71 -19.96
N GLU A 245 -26.28 49.99 -19.75
CA GLU A 245 -27.54 50.38 -19.08
C GLU A 245 -28.78 49.97 -19.88
N LYS A 246 -28.75 50.06 -21.22
CA LYS A 246 -29.85 49.55 -22.07
C LYS A 246 -29.97 48.03 -22.07
N ILE A 247 -28.86 47.30 -21.94
CA ILE A 247 -28.89 45.83 -21.83
C ILE A 247 -29.45 45.41 -20.47
N ILE A 248 -29.02 46.05 -19.38
CA ILE A 248 -29.52 45.79 -18.02
C ILE A 248 -31.02 46.11 -17.91
N ALA A 249 -31.46 47.26 -18.44
CA ALA A 249 -32.88 47.63 -18.43
C ALA A 249 -33.74 46.68 -19.30
N ARG A 250 -33.17 46.11 -20.37
CA ARG A 250 -33.86 45.13 -21.21
C ARG A 250 -33.94 43.76 -20.54
N GLU A 251 -32.95 43.40 -19.72
CA GLU A 251 -32.95 42.16 -18.93
C GLU A 251 -33.91 42.23 -17.72
N ASP A 252 -33.99 43.38 -17.05
CA ASP A 252 -34.91 43.63 -15.93
C ASP A 252 -36.39 43.61 -16.36
N LEU A 253 -36.71 44.11 -17.57
CA LEU A 253 -38.08 44.10 -18.10
C LEU A 253 -38.55 42.71 -18.55
N VAL A 254 -37.63 41.80 -18.85
CA VAL A 254 -37.95 40.43 -19.34
C VAL A 254 -38.05 39.42 -18.20
N ARG A 255 -37.55 39.74 -16.99
CA ARG A 255 -37.36 38.74 -15.91
C ARG A 255 -38.33 38.92 -14.73
N LYS A 256 -39.55 38.38 -14.86
CA LYS A 256 -40.50 38.18 -13.73
C LYS A 256 -40.38 36.78 -13.12
N SER A 257 -39.23 36.45 -12.52
CA SER A 257 -39.12 35.33 -11.55
C SER A 257 -37.76 35.35 -10.84
N PRO A 258 -37.68 34.97 -9.56
CA PRO A 258 -36.41 34.95 -8.83
C PRO A 258 -35.46 33.91 -9.44
N LEU A 259 -34.18 34.28 -9.52
CA LEU A 259 -33.10 33.50 -10.11
C LEU A 259 -32.99 32.11 -9.47
N LEU A 260 -33.41 31.07 -10.18
CA LEU A 260 -32.95 29.70 -9.93
C LEU A 260 -31.52 29.62 -10.47
N ARG A 261 -30.55 29.49 -9.55
CA ARG A 261 -29.12 29.42 -9.83
C ARG A 261 -28.84 28.24 -10.77
N SER A 262 -28.30 28.51 -11.96
CA SER A 262 -27.94 27.48 -12.94
C SER A 262 -26.83 26.59 -12.39
N ILE A 263 -27.16 25.32 -12.16
CA ILE A 263 -26.21 24.24 -11.86
C ILE A 263 -25.48 23.91 -13.15
N SER A 264 -24.42 24.64 -13.46
CA SER A 264 -23.58 24.38 -14.64
C SER A 264 -22.12 24.07 -14.30
N CYS A 265 -21.75 24.14 -13.01
CA CYS A 265 -20.45 23.70 -12.52
C CYS A 265 -20.63 23.03 -11.13
N PRO A 266 -20.82 21.71 -11.05
CA PRO A 266 -20.93 21.02 -9.77
C PRO A 266 -19.61 21.01 -8.97
N GLU A 267 -18.48 21.36 -9.58
CA GLU A 267 -17.14 21.28 -8.95
C GLU A 267 -16.75 22.50 -8.10
N LEU A 268 -17.43 23.65 -8.23
CA LEU A 268 -17.11 24.87 -7.46
C LEU A 268 -18.02 25.12 -6.25
N GLU A 269 -19.00 24.24 -6.00
CA GLU A 269 -19.93 24.31 -4.85
C GLU A 269 -19.76 23.14 -3.89
N ARG A 270 -18.52 22.75 -3.55
CA ARG A 270 -18.30 22.07 -2.27
C ARG A 270 -18.25 23.15 -1.19
N PRO A 271 -19.32 23.36 -0.38
CA PRO A 271 -19.12 24.05 0.88
C PRO A 271 -18.08 23.23 1.65
N TYR A 272 -17.12 23.91 2.28
CA TYR A 272 -16.32 23.33 3.36
C TYR A 272 -17.24 23.04 4.55
N LYS A 273 -18.13 22.07 4.40
CA LYS A 273 -18.72 21.30 5.48
C LYS A 273 -18.11 19.92 5.30
N PHE A 274 -17.06 19.65 6.05
CA PHE A 274 -16.62 18.28 6.28
C PHE A 274 -17.84 17.53 6.85
N PRO A 275 -18.46 16.57 6.13
CA PRO A 275 -19.20 15.55 6.83
C PRO A 275 -18.15 14.83 7.66
N ILE A 276 -18.36 14.75 8.97
CA ILE A 276 -17.46 14.04 9.91
C ILE A 276 -17.29 12.55 9.53
N TRP A 277 -17.99 12.05 8.49
CA TRP A 277 -18.10 10.65 8.10
C TRP A 277 -17.91 10.35 6.60
N ASP A 278 -17.46 11.30 5.77
CA ASP A 278 -17.27 11.03 4.33
C ASP A 278 -15.78 10.86 3.99
N PHE A 279 -15.22 9.72 4.39
CA PHE A 279 -13.82 9.33 4.13
C PHE A 279 -13.63 8.61 2.80
N SER A 280 -14.70 8.08 2.20
CA SER A 280 -14.66 7.28 0.96
C SER A 280 -14.20 8.09 -0.26
N GLY A 281 -14.53 9.39 -0.33
CA GLY A 281 -14.10 10.28 -1.40
C GLY A 281 -12.69 10.88 -1.24
N LEU A 282 -12.04 10.64 -0.09
CA LEU A 282 -10.75 11.25 0.23
C LEU A 282 -9.56 10.39 -0.24
N GLY A 283 -9.76 9.07 -0.35
CA GLY A 283 -8.77 8.13 -0.90
C GLY A 283 -8.53 8.29 -2.40
N ASP A 284 -9.57 8.64 -3.16
CA ASP A 284 -9.50 8.81 -4.62
C ASP A 284 -8.61 10.01 -5.02
N GLY A 285 -8.61 11.07 -4.19
CA GLY A 285 -7.71 12.21 -4.36
C GLY A 285 -6.24 11.92 -4.01
N MET A 286 -5.94 10.82 -3.32
CA MET A 286 -4.58 10.48 -2.88
C MET A 286 -3.76 9.75 -3.96
N GLU A 287 -4.40 9.18 -4.98
CA GLU A 287 -3.72 8.62 -6.15
C GLU A 287 -2.98 9.68 -6.97
N THR A 288 -3.36 10.96 -6.82
CA THR A 288 -2.75 12.10 -7.53
C THR A 288 -1.45 12.60 -6.90
N LEU A 289 -1.15 12.18 -5.67
CA LEU A 289 0.11 12.50 -5.00
C LEU A 289 1.11 11.37 -5.25
N ASP A 290 2.13 11.67 -6.06
CA ASP A 290 3.24 10.75 -6.33
C ASP A 290 4.14 10.56 -5.09
N VAL A 291 3.62 9.89 -4.06
CA VAL A 291 4.43 9.41 -2.94
C VAL A 291 5.35 8.30 -3.48
N PRO A 292 6.68 8.43 -3.34
CA PRO A 292 7.60 7.44 -3.85
C PRO A 292 7.46 6.14 -3.06
N PHE A 293 7.42 4.99 -3.75
CA PHE A 293 7.35 3.65 -3.13
C PHE A 293 8.44 3.44 -2.07
N LEU A 294 9.64 4.00 -2.29
CA LEU A 294 10.74 3.96 -1.32
C LEU A 294 10.39 4.62 0.02
N LEU A 295 9.54 5.66 0.04
CA LEU A 295 9.11 6.29 1.29
C LEU A 295 8.15 5.37 2.07
N ILE A 296 7.25 4.68 1.37
CA ILE A 296 6.33 3.72 1.99
C ILE A 296 7.13 2.58 2.61
N LEU A 297 8.06 2.01 1.85
CA LEU A 297 8.98 0.98 2.32
C LEU A 297 9.78 1.47 3.54
N PHE A 298 10.30 2.70 3.49
CA PHE A 298 11.03 3.29 4.60
C PHE A 298 10.19 3.42 5.88
N VAL A 299 8.93 3.86 5.76
CA VAL A 299 8.02 3.98 6.92
C VAL A 299 7.72 2.61 7.53
N VAL A 300 7.43 1.60 6.71
CA VAL A 300 7.19 0.22 7.18
C VAL A 300 8.44 -0.35 7.87
N THR A 301 9.61 -0.22 7.22
CA THR A 301 10.87 -0.69 7.80
C THR A 301 11.20 0.03 9.10
N LEU A 302 11.03 1.36 9.16
CA LEU A 302 11.25 2.12 10.39
C LEU A 302 10.32 1.65 11.52
N TYR A 303 9.05 1.39 11.23
CA TYR A 303 8.10 0.89 12.22
C TYR A 303 8.50 -0.50 12.76
N ILE A 304 8.89 -1.42 11.88
CA ILE A 304 9.39 -2.75 12.25
C ILE A 304 10.65 -2.63 13.09
N CYS A 305 11.59 -1.77 12.70
CA CYS A 305 12.81 -1.55 13.46
C CYS A 305 12.52 -1.00 14.86
N LEU A 306 11.63 -0.01 14.98
CA LEU A 306 11.26 0.54 16.28
C LEU A 306 10.61 -0.52 17.17
N GLY A 307 9.69 -1.31 16.63
CA GLY A 307 9.07 -2.44 17.36
C GLY A 307 10.09 -3.49 17.80
N ALA A 308 11.00 -3.87 16.91
CA ALA A 308 12.05 -4.84 17.21
C ALA A 308 12.98 -4.36 18.34
N ASN A 309 13.37 -3.08 18.33
CA ASN A 309 14.21 -2.51 19.39
C ASN A 309 13.47 -2.48 20.74
N VAL A 310 12.18 -2.16 20.76
CA VAL A 310 11.36 -2.22 21.98
C VAL A 310 11.24 -3.66 22.49
N LEU A 311 11.02 -4.62 21.60
CA LEU A 311 10.92 -6.03 21.97
C LEU A 311 12.25 -6.58 22.50
N THR A 312 13.40 -6.25 21.90
CA THR A 312 14.71 -6.66 22.44
C THR A 312 14.96 -6.08 23.85
N MET A 313 14.40 -4.92 24.18
CA MET A 313 14.51 -4.35 25.54
C MET A 313 13.64 -5.11 26.56
N TRP A 314 12.48 -5.63 26.16
CA TRP A 314 11.58 -6.38 27.03
C TRP A 314 11.95 -7.86 27.13
N GLU A 315 12.23 -8.47 25.99
CA GLU A 315 12.59 -9.88 25.83
C GLU A 315 14.09 -10.02 25.63
N LYS A 316 14.82 -10.16 26.74
CA LYS A 316 16.26 -10.48 26.69
C LYS A 316 16.55 -11.84 26.03
N SER A 317 15.52 -12.66 25.83
CA SER A 317 15.59 -13.95 25.18
C SER A 317 15.75 -13.87 23.66
N PHE A 318 15.36 -12.75 23.04
CA PHE A 318 15.51 -12.55 21.59
C PHE A 318 16.96 -12.14 21.27
N LEU A 319 17.65 -12.98 20.50
CA LEU A 319 19.04 -12.78 20.12
C LEU A 319 19.12 -12.21 18.70
N GLY A 320 19.89 -11.15 18.51
CA GLY A 320 20.22 -10.63 17.18
C GLY A 320 19.01 -10.20 16.33
N PHE A 321 18.68 -11.00 15.31
CA PHE A 321 17.67 -10.69 14.28
C PHE A 321 16.26 -11.20 14.64
N ASP A 322 16.11 -12.01 15.70
CA ASP A 322 14.85 -12.65 16.07
C ASP A 322 13.71 -11.64 16.31
N SER A 323 13.99 -10.52 16.98
CA SER A 323 12.99 -9.46 17.20
C SER A 323 12.50 -8.81 15.90
N TYR A 324 13.39 -8.64 14.93
CA TYR A 324 13.04 -8.08 13.62
C TYR A 324 12.21 -9.07 12.82
N TYR A 325 12.64 -10.34 12.82
CA TYR A 325 11.93 -11.43 12.20
C TYR A 325 10.52 -11.58 12.80
N PHE A 326 10.39 -11.62 14.13
CA PHE A 326 9.11 -11.66 14.82
C PHE A 326 8.19 -10.50 14.42
N CYS A 327 8.67 -9.24 14.46
CA CYS A 327 7.88 -8.09 14.03
C CYS A 327 7.42 -8.23 12.57
N PHE A 328 8.31 -8.66 11.67
CA PHE A 328 7.99 -8.80 10.26
C PHE A 328 6.92 -9.87 10.02
N ILE A 329 7.11 -11.11 10.52
CA ILE A 329 6.16 -12.22 10.32
C ILE A 329 4.80 -11.93 10.96
N THR A 330 4.80 -11.16 12.05
CA THR A 330 3.59 -10.78 12.77
C THR A 330 2.79 -9.74 11.99
N LEU A 331 3.43 -8.66 11.56
CA LEU A 331 2.75 -7.55 10.86
C LEU A 331 2.37 -7.90 9.43
N THR A 332 3.02 -8.89 8.82
CA THR A 332 2.64 -9.45 7.52
C THR A 332 1.59 -10.56 7.64
N THR A 333 1.09 -10.83 8.85
CA THR A 333 0.12 -11.91 9.16
C THR A 333 0.55 -13.29 8.68
N ILE A 334 1.87 -13.56 8.65
CA ILE A 334 2.39 -14.91 8.38
C ILE A 334 2.28 -15.76 9.64
N GLY A 335 2.73 -15.22 10.78
CA GLY A 335 2.51 -15.78 12.11
C GLY A 335 2.99 -17.23 12.29
N PHE A 336 4.24 -17.55 11.99
CA PHE A 336 4.77 -18.92 12.17
C PHE A 336 4.66 -19.47 13.60
N GLY A 337 4.72 -18.59 14.60
CA GLY A 337 4.60 -18.97 16.01
C GLY A 337 5.80 -19.75 16.56
N ASP A 338 6.91 -19.74 15.84
CA ASP A 338 8.22 -20.24 16.24
C ASP A 338 8.86 -19.39 17.34
N ILE A 339 8.67 -18.07 17.27
CA ILE A 339 9.17 -17.10 18.24
C ILE A 339 8.00 -16.24 18.71
N ILE A 340 7.75 -16.22 20.02
CA ILE A 340 6.67 -15.44 20.64
C ILE A 340 7.19 -14.86 21.96
N PRO A 341 6.83 -13.61 22.29
CA PRO A 341 7.16 -13.02 23.58
C PRO A 341 6.61 -13.89 24.73
N LYS A 342 7.39 -14.07 25.79
CA LYS A 342 7.04 -14.90 26.95
C LYS A 342 6.55 -14.05 28.13
N HIS A 343 6.93 -12.78 28.18
CA HIS A 343 6.58 -11.86 29.26
C HIS A 343 5.12 -11.40 29.15
N ARG A 344 4.26 -12.03 29.96
CA ARG A 344 2.81 -11.80 30.04
C ARG A 344 2.41 -10.34 30.30
N GLU A 345 3.24 -9.57 31.00
CA GLU A 345 2.94 -8.18 31.37
C GLU A 345 2.84 -7.24 30.15
N TYR A 346 3.53 -7.57 29.06
CA TYR A 346 3.60 -6.72 27.86
C TYR A 346 2.66 -7.15 26.73
N PHE A 347 1.91 -8.25 26.87
CA PHE A 347 1.03 -8.77 25.81
C PHE A 347 -0.04 -7.77 25.36
N MET A 348 -0.58 -6.97 26.27
CA MET A 348 -1.54 -5.92 25.91
C MET A 348 -0.92 -4.85 25.00
N LEU A 349 0.31 -4.43 25.32
CA LEU A 349 1.05 -3.44 24.53
C LEU A 349 1.45 -4.02 23.17
N ILE A 350 1.85 -5.30 23.15
CA ILE A 350 2.16 -6.02 21.91
C ILE A 350 0.91 -6.13 21.03
N SER A 351 -0.26 -6.48 21.58
CA SER A 351 -1.52 -6.50 20.82
C SER A 351 -1.85 -5.14 20.21
N LEU A 352 -1.68 -4.05 20.95
CA LEU A 352 -1.89 -2.69 20.42
C LEU A 352 -0.88 -2.36 19.31
N PHE A 353 0.39 -2.71 19.49
CA PHE A 353 1.42 -2.58 18.47
C PHE A 353 1.05 -3.34 17.20
N ILE A 354 0.59 -4.59 17.31
CA ILE A 354 0.16 -5.39 16.16
C ILE A 354 -0.99 -4.69 15.41
N ILE A 355 -2.01 -4.21 16.11
CA ILE A 355 -3.16 -3.53 15.48
C ILE A 355 -2.71 -2.27 14.72
N ILE A 356 -1.84 -1.44 15.31
CA ILE A 356 -1.31 -0.23 14.66
C ILE A 356 -0.44 -0.61 13.46
N GLY A 357 0.44 -1.59 13.61
CA GLY A 357 1.32 -2.05 12.54
C GLY A 357 0.55 -2.65 11.37
N MET A 358 -0.53 -3.38 11.63
CA MET A 358 -1.44 -3.90 10.63
C MET A 358 -2.12 -2.78 9.82
N ALA A 359 -2.48 -1.67 10.47
CA ALA A 359 -3.02 -0.50 9.77
C ALA A 359 -1.96 0.17 8.87
N ILE A 360 -0.71 0.26 9.33
CA ILE A 360 0.42 0.75 8.51
C ILE A 360 0.69 -0.17 7.32
N MET A 361 0.64 -1.49 7.52
CA MET A 361 0.80 -2.48 6.46
C MET A 361 -0.33 -2.42 5.43
N SER A 362 -1.57 -2.21 5.87
CA SER A 362 -2.71 -2.01 4.97
C SER A 362 -2.57 -0.74 4.13
N MET A 363 -2.18 0.36 4.78
CA MET A 363 -1.85 1.61 4.11
C MET A 363 -0.75 1.41 3.05
N ALA A 364 0.32 0.67 3.39
CA ALA A 364 1.38 0.33 2.45
C ALA A 364 0.88 -0.54 1.29
N PHE A 365 0.04 -1.54 1.55
CA PHE A 365 -0.54 -2.42 0.52
C PHE A 365 -1.42 -1.63 -0.45
N LYS A 366 -2.35 -0.80 0.06
CA LYS A 366 -3.24 0.06 -0.73
C LYS A 366 -2.45 0.92 -1.72
N LEU A 367 -1.44 1.65 -1.23
CA LEU A 367 -0.61 2.51 -2.08
C LEU A 367 0.29 1.72 -3.05
N SER A 368 0.77 0.54 -2.63
CA SER A 368 1.61 -0.31 -3.48
C SER A 368 0.83 -0.96 -4.61
N GLN A 369 -0.44 -1.33 -4.38
CA GLN A 369 -1.30 -2.00 -5.35
C GLN A 369 -1.44 -1.19 -6.64
N THR A 370 -1.74 0.11 -6.54
CA THR A 370 -1.91 1.00 -7.70
C THR A 370 -0.65 1.04 -8.58
N ARG A 371 0.54 1.00 -7.96
CA ARG A 371 1.83 1.00 -8.67
C ARG A 371 2.14 -0.35 -9.30
N ILE A 372 1.94 -1.45 -8.56
CA ILE A 372 2.17 -2.82 -9.04
C ILE A 372 1.29 -3.10 -10.25
N VAL A 373 -0.01 -2.74 -10.19
CA VAL A 373 -0.95 -2.91 -11.30
C VAL A 373 -0.52 -2.09 -12.53
N SER A 374 -0.02 -0.87 -12.34
CA SER A 374 0.49 -0.03 -13.43
C SER A 374 1.72 -0.66 -14.12
N VAL A 375 2.69 -1.15 -13.35
CA VAL A 375 3.87 -1.85 -13.88
C VAL A 375 3.45 -3.12 -14.61
N TYR A 376 2.57 -3.91 -14.00
CA TYR A 376 2.05 -5.14 -14.59
C TYR A 376 1.35 -4.89 -15.93
N ARG A 377 0.49 -3.86 -16.02
CA ARG A 377 -0.18 -3.46 -17.26
C ARG A 377 0.85 -3.07 -18.35
N LYS A 378 1.92 -2.35 -17.99
CA LYS A 378 3.01 -2.02 -18.93
C LYS A 378 3.76 -3.27 -19.40
N CYS A 379 4.04 -4.22 -18.51
CA CYS A 379 4.67 -5.49 -18.86
C CYS A 379 3.79 -6.32 -19.82
N ILE A 380 2.48 -6.43 -19.57
CA ILE A 380 1.57 -7.12 -20.49
C ILE A 380 1.54 -6.41 -21.85
N GLN A 381 1.43 -5.08 -21.88
CA GLN A 381 1.42 -4.32 -23.13
C GLN A 381 2.70 -4.54 -23.95
N PHE A 382 3.85 -4.66 -23.27
CA PHE A 382 5.12 -4.99 -23.91
C PHE A 382 5.12 -6.42 -24.49
N ILE A 383 4.58 -7.39 -23.74
CA ILE A 383 4.47 -8.79 -24.16
C ILE A 383 3.45 -8.95 -25.32
N SER A 384 2.34 -8.19 -25.29
CA SER A 384 1.27 -8.26 -26.29
C SER A 384 1.56 -7.49 -27.58
N ARG A 385 2.69 -6.76 -27.65
CA ARG A 385 3.26 -6.11 -28.86
C ARG A 385 2.21 -5.64 -29.89
N GLY A 386 1.24 -4.82 -29.45
CA GLY A 386 0.27 -4.15 -30.32
C GLY A 386 -0.96 -4.93 -30.77
N ASN A 387 -1.19 -6.18 -30.33
CA ASN A 387 -2.38 -6.95 -30.73
C ASN A 387 -3.57 -6.89 -29.74
N ALA A 388 -3.42 -6.12 -28.66
CA ALA A 388 -4.51 -5.81 -27.74
C ALA A 388 -5.12 -4.47 -28.16
N GLU A 389 -6.23 -4.52 -28.90
CA GLU A 389 -7.15 -3.38 -29.01
C GLU A 389 -7.43 -2.83 -27.61
N LYS A 390 -7.38 -1.50 -27.46
CA LYS A 390 -7.78 -0.82 -26.24
C LYS A 390 -9.17 -1.33 -25.87
N PHE A 391 -9.28 -1.95 -24.69
CA PHE A 391 -10.57 -2.14 -24.05
C PHE A 391 -11.07 -0.75 -23.66
N ASP A 392 -11.74 -0.07 -24.60
CA ASP A 392 -12.42 1.18 -24.32
C ASP A 392 -13.61 0.88 -23.40
N THR A 393 -13.54 1.47 -22.21
CA THR A 393 -14.60 1.43 -21.21
C THR A 393 -15.69 2.42 -21.61
N GLU A 394 -16.41 2.15 -22.71
CA GLU A 394 -17.66 2.84 -23.05
C GLU A 394 -18.72 1.82 -23.45
N LYS A 395 -19.21 1.12 -22.42
CA LYS A 395 -20.58 0.64 -22.38
C LYS A 395 -21.18 1.07 -21.05
N ASN A 396 -21.68 2.29 -21.03
CA ASN A 396 -22.90 2.62 -20.31
C ASN A 396 -23.67 3.61 -21.18
N ASN A 397 -24.82 3.14 -21.66
CA ASN A 397 -25.92 3.94 -22.16
C ASN A 397 -26.36 4.99 -21.14
#